data_AF-A0A954QKR7-F1
#
_entry.id   AF-A0A954QKR7-F1
#
_cell.length_a   1.000
_cell.length_b   1.000
_cell.length_c   1.000
_cell.angle_alpha   90.00
_cell.angle_beta   90.00
_cell.angle_gamma   90.00
#
_symmetry.space_group_name_H-M   'P 1'
#
loop_
_entity.id
_entity.type
_entity.pdbx_description
1 polymer ?
#
loop_
_entity_poly.entity_id
_entity_poly.type
_entity_poly.pdbx_seq_one_letter_code
_entity_poly.pdbx_strand_id
1 'polypeptide(L)'
;MQRVRSTYTGRTYLAVRSAHGLQRQIALPRKIWLALLLPIVLFIYVYSHPLAAEYVRLAVTQGRPAYLRLAIADCWRQTSVSLHNMVAVTRPPLASQLPTVSLTVPNNTLLRMQKMLHGGERDLGHDEGGTRPYFDAFLQQDDGRDELMNVKVSIRGTMPWHHSPDKPSLRIKIKKDDARADRYVELTVPEDALALNNWLPDQLATEFGLMTARSELVRLFINNRYFGVYQRTQRPG
;
A
#
# COMPACT_ATOMS: atom_id res chain seq x y z
N MET A 1 44.11 28.97 8.59
CA MET A 1 42.96 28.08 8.33
C MET A 1 42.03 28.77 7.33
N GLN A 2 42.16 28.46 6.04
CA GLN A 2 41.36 29.10 4.98
C GLN A 2 40.09 28.28 4.71
N ARG A 3 38.91 28.87 4.90
CA ARG A 3 37.64 28.32 4.42
C ARG A 3 37.47 28.71 2.96
N VAL A 4 37.61 27.74 2.05
CA VAL A 4 37.18 27.89 0.67
C VAL A 4 35.73 27.45 0.57
N ARG A 5 34.82 28.40 0.30
CA ARG A 5 33.45 28.10 -0.13
C ARG A 5 33.48 27.74 -1.61
N SER A 6 33.22 26.48 -1.95
CA SER A 6 32.96 26.03 -3.32
C SER A 6 31.47 26.10 -3.59
N THR A 7 31.08 26.98 -4.49
CA THR A 7 29.71 27.15 -4.97
C THR A 7 29.35 26.02 -5.95
N TYR A 8 28.38 25.23 -5.52
CA TYR A 8 27.51 24.30 -6.24
C TYR A 8 27.37 24.54 -7.75
N THR A 9 27.90 23.62 -8.56
CA THR A 9 27.33 23.29 -9.87
C THR A 9 26.63 21.93 -9.72
N GLY A 10 25.38 21.81 -10.18
CA GLY A 10 24.49 20.67 -9.92
C GLY A 10 24.87 19.32 -10.55
N ARG A 11 26.12 18.88 -10.36
CA ARG A 11 26.68 17.61 -10.82
C ARG A 11 26.85 16.66 -9.64
N THR A 12 26.32 15.46 -9.78
CA THR A 12 26.48 14.36 -8.83
C THR A 12 27.74 13.57 -9.23
N TYR A 13 28.63 13.31 -8.27
CA TYR A 13 29.91 12.63 -8.51
C TYR A 13 29.93 11.27 -7.81
N LEU A 14 30.44 10.24 -8.49
CA LEU A 14 30.66 8.92 -7.91
C LEU A 14 32.15 8.77 -7.61
N ALA A 15 32.50 8.64 -6.35
CA ALA A 15 33.88 8.52 -5.90
C ALA A 15 34.29 7.05 -5.85
N VAL A 16 35.20 6.63 -6.72
CA VAL A 16 35.86 5.31 -6.65
C VAL A 16 37.22 5.51 -5.99
N ARG A 17 37.47 4.81 -4.88
CA ARG A 17 38.70 4.93 -4.10
C ARG A 17 39.76 4.00 -4.70
N SER A 18 40.81 4.58 -5.28
CA SER A 18 42.02 3.87 -5.73
C SER A 18 43.07 3.89 -4.60
N ALA A 19 43.79 2.78 -4.42
CA ALA A 19 44.86 2.64 -3.41
C ALA A 19 46.07 3.57 -3.64
N HIS A 20 46.14 4.24 -4.80
CA HIS A 20 47.21 5.18 -5.15
C HIS A 20 46.64 6.58 -5.43
N GLY A 21 46.24 7.29 -4.37
CA GLY A 21 46.34 8.76 -4.23
C GLY A 21 45.69 9.70 -5.26
N LEU A 22 45.04 9.22 -6.32
CA LEU A 22 44.48 10.06 -7.39
C LEU A 22 42.99 9.77 -7.56
N GLN A 23 42.18 10.60 -6.91
CA GLN A 23 40.73 10.53 -6.96
C GLN A 23 40.24 11.22 -8.25
N ARG A 24 40.29 10.52 -9.39
CA ARG A 24 39.67 11.00 -10.63
C ARG A 24 38.14 10.92 -10.48
N GLN A 25 37.50 12.08 -10.29
CA GLN A 25 36.04 12.19 -10.36
C GLN A 25 35.60 12.13 -11.82
N ILE A 26 35.02 11.02 -12.25
CA ILE A 26 34.40 10.90 -13.56
C ILE A 26 32.98 11.47 -13.45
N ALA A 27 32.79 12.70 -13.91
CA ALA A 27 31.47 13.30 -14.04
C ALA A 27 30.79 12.76 -15.31
N LEU A 28 30.00 11.69 -15.17
CA LEU A 28 29.15 11.26 -16.28
C LEU A 28 28.04 12.30 -16.51
N PRO A 29 27.79 12.73 -17.76
CA PRO A 29 26.68 13.62 -18.07
C PRO A 29 25.34 12.98 -17.65
N ARG A 30 24.41 13.81 -17.16
CA ARG A 30 23.07 13.38 -16.67
C ARG A 30 22.33 12.45 -17.64
N LYS A 31 22.53 12.62 -18.95
CA LYS A 31 21.93 11.77 -20.00
C LYS A 31 22.38 10.31 -19.91
N ILE A 32 23.65 10.06 -19.54
CA ILE A 32 24.17 8.69 -19.38
C ILE A 32 23.56 8.04 -18.14
N TRP A 33 23.43 8.79 -17.05
CA TRP A 33 22.74 8.29 -15.85
C TRP A 33 21.29 7.90 -16.12
N LEU A 34 20.54 8.73 -16.85
CA LEU A 34 19.17 8.42 -17.26
C LEU A 34 19.11 7.18 -18.16
N ALA A 35 20.02 7.06 -19.12
CA ALA A 35 20.08 5.90 -20.02
C ALA A 35 20.40 4.58 -19.29
N LEU A 36 21.21 4.64 -18.23
CA LEU A 36 21.55 3.47 -17.40
C LEU A 36 20.43 3.09 -16.42
N LEU A 37 19.73 4.08 -15.85
CA LEU A 37 18.66 3.83 -14.87
C LEU A 37 17.34 3.39 -15.50
N LEU A 38 17.01 3.90 -16.70
CA LEU A 38 15.76 3.57 -17.39
C LEU A 38 15.54 2.05 -17.57
N PRO A 39 16.50 1.24 -18.06
CA PRO A 39 16.30 -0.20 -18.19
C PRO A 39 16.17 -0.90 -16.84
N ILE A 40 16.85 -0.43 -15.79
CA ILE A 40 16.70 -0.98 -14.43
C ILE A 40 15.29 -0.71 -13.89
N VAL A 41 14.81 0.53 -13.99
CA VAL A 41 13.47 0.92 -13.56
C VAL A 41 12.41 0.15 -14.34
N LEU A 42 12.57 0.05 -15.66
CA LEU A 42 11.65 -0.72 -16.52
C LEU A 42 11.66 -2.20 -16.16
N PHE A 43 12.83 -2.79 -15.87
CA PHE A 43 12.94 -4.18 -15.44
C PHE A 43 12.22 -4.42 -14.10
N ILE A 44 12.47 -3.57 -13.11
CA ILE A 44 11.80 -3.65 -11.80
C ILE A 44 10.29 -3.50 -11.96
N TYR A 45 9.84 -2.57 -12.80
CA TYR A 45 8.42 -2.34 -13.09
C TYR A 45 7.77 -3.55 -13.79
N VAL A 46 8.40 -4.08 -14.83
CA VAL A 46 7.92 -5.26 -15.57
C VAL A 46 7.83 -6.48 -14.65
N TYR A 47 8.81 -6.67 -13.76
CA TYR A 47 8.81 -7.76 -12.79
C TYR A 47 7.69 -7.61 -11.75
N SER A 48 7.32 -6.38 -11.38
CA SER A 48 6.34 -6.12 -10.33
C SER A 48 4.90 -5.92 -10.84
N HIS A 49 4.68 -5.78 -12.14
CA HIS A 49 3.35 -5.53 -12.73
C HIS A 49 2.98 -6.55 -13.81
N PRO A 50 1.98 -7.42 -13.56
CA PRO A 50 1.57 -8.49 -14.49
C PRO A 50 1.17 -7.98 -15.89
N LEU A 51 0.50 -6.82 -15.97
CA LEU A 51 0.12 -6.20 -17.24
C LEU A 51 1.34 -5.74 -18.05
N ALA A 52 2.35 -5.17 -17.39
CA ALA A 52 3.59 -4.76 -18.04
C ALA A 52 4.39 -5.97 -18.53
N ALA A 53 4.43 -7.04 -17.74
CA ALA A 53 5.01 -8.32 -18.15
C ALA A 53 4.31 -8.89 -19.40
N GLU A 54 2.98 -8.83 -19.46
CA GLU A 54 2.23 -9.28 -20.62
C GLU A 54 2.51 -8.45 -21.87
N TYR A 55 2.60 -7.12 -21.76
CA TYR A 55 2.99 -6.26 -22.89
C TYR A 55 4.39 -6.57 -23.41
N VAL A 56 5.36 -6.80 -22.52
CA VAL A 56 6.72 -7.19 -22.92
C VAL A 56 6.71 -8.57 -23.57
N ARG A 57 5.97 -9.53 -23.00
CA ARG A 57 5.81 -10.88 -23.58
C ARG A 57 5.24 -10.81 -24.98
N LEU A 58 4.16 -10.04 -25.20
CA LEU A 58 3.55 -9.85 -26.51
C LEU A 58 4.50 -9.15 -27.50
N ALA A 59 5.27 -8.17 -27.03
CA ALA A 59 6.27 -7.49 -27.86
C ALA A 59 7.34 -8.47 -28.37
N VAL A 60 7.85 -9.33 -27.49
CA VAL A 60 8.91 -10.31 -27.79
C VAL A 60 8.38 -11.47 -28.64
N THR A 61 7.26 -12.07 -28.23
CA THR A 61 6.72 -13.29 -28.86
C THR A 61 6.06 -13.03 -30.20
N GLN A 62 5.41 -11.87 -30.38
CA GLN A 62 4.70 -11.53 -31.63
C GLN A 62 5.50 -10.59 -32.54
N GLY A 63 6.71 -10.18 -32.16
CA GLY A 63 7.54 -9.25 -32.93
C GLY A 63 6.88 -7.87 -33.12
N ARG A 64 6.01 -7.46 -32.19
CA ARG A 64 5.21 -6.22 -32.29
C ARG A 64 5.76 -5.14 -31.34
N PRO A 65 6.67 -4.25 -31.81
CA PRO A 65 7.32 -3.26 -30.95
C PRO A 65 6.35 -2.21 -30.35
N ALA A 66 5.13 -2.12 -30.88
CA ALA A 66 4.08 -1.27 -30.32
C ALA A 66 3.76 -1.61 -28.85
N TYR A 67 3.78 -2.90 -28.47
CA TYR A 67 3.52 -3.30 -27.09
C TYR A 67 4.62 -2.85 -26.12
N LEU A 68 5.88 -2.79 -26.57
CA LEU A 68 6.96 -2.25 -25.76
C LEU A 68 6.77 -0.75 -25.49
N ARG A 69 6.29 0.01 -26.49
CA ARG A 69 5.95 1.43 -26.30
C ARG A 69 4.82 1.62 -25.29
N LEU A 70 3.81 0.74 -25.30
CA LEU A 70 2.73 0.75 -24.30
C LEU A 70 3.25 0.45 -22.89
N ALA A 71 4.12 -0.55 -22.73
CA ALA A 71 4.73 -0.88 -21.44
C ALA A 71 5.55 0.29 -20.87
N ILE A 72 6.33 0.96 -21.72
CA ILE A 72 7.12 2.15 -21.34
C ILE A 72 6.19 3.32 -20.97
N ALA A 73 5.13 3.56 -21.75
CA ALA A 73 4.17 4.62 -21.46
C ALA A 73 3.44 4.39 -20.13
N ASP A 74 3.04 3.15 -19.84
CA ASP A 74 2.40 2.79 -18.58
C ASP A 74 3.37 2.92 -17.38
N CYS A 75 4.61 2.47 -17.55
CA CYS A 75 5.68 2.67 -16.57
C CYS A 75 5.86 4.15 -16.23
N TRP A 76 5.94 5.01 -17.26
CA TRP A 76 6.07 6.45 -17.08
C TRP A 76 4.87 7.06 -16.36
N ARG A 77 3.65 6.68 -16.75
CA ARG A 77 2.40 7.14 -16.12
C ARG A 77 2.35 6.77 -14.64
N GLN A 78 2.64 5.51 -14.31
CA GLN A 78 2.62 5.03 -12.93
C GLN A 78 3.72 5.67 -12.08
N THR A 79 4.92 5.82 -12.63
CA THR A 79 6.04 6.48 -11.95
C THR A 79 5.74 7.95 -11.73
N SER A 80 5.16 8.66 -12.72
CA SER A 80 4.80 10.06 -12.58
C SER A 80 3.69 10.27 -11.55
N VAL A 81 2.69 9.40 -11.52
CA VAL A 81 1.63 9.43 -10.50
C VAL A 81 2.22 9.18 -9.11
N SER A 82 3.10 8.19 -8.98
CA SER A 82 3.76 7.88 -7.72
C SER A 82 4.64 9.03 -7.22
N LEU A 83 5.40 9.65 -8.12
CA LEU A 83 6.28 10.78 -7.79
C LEU A 83 5.49 12.05 -7.48
N HIS A 84 4.43 12.31 -8.26
CA HIS A 84 3.48 13.38 -7.97
C HIS A 84 2.83 13.15 -6.60
N ASN A 85 2.34 11.95 -6.31
CA ASN A 85 1.76 11.62 -5.02
C ASN A 85 2.77 11.77 -3.89
N MET A 86 4.04 11.40 -4.09
CA MET A 86 5.11 11.54 -3.11
C MET A 86 5.45 13.01 -2.81
N VAL A 87 5.46 13.87 -3.83
CA VAL A 87 5.76 15.31 -3.69
C VAL A 87 4.52 16.08 -3.20
N ALA A 88 3.33 15.63 -3.59
CA ALA A 88 2.05 16.20 -3.23
C ALA A 88 1.41 15.52 -2.02
N VAL A 89 2.17 14.76 -1.21
CA VAL A 89 1.68 14.24 0.08
C VAL A 89 1.38 15.45 0.98
N THR A 90 0.15 15.94 0.89
CA THR A 90 -0.41 16.79 1.92
C THR A 90 -0.59 15.92 3.15
N ARG A 91 -0.19 16.44 4.33
CA ARG A 91 -0.54 15.77 5.58
C ARG A 91 -2.06 15.56 5.58
N PRO A 92 -2.55 14.40 6.04
CA PRO A 92 -3.99 14.18 6.11
C PRO A 92 -4.62 15.34 6.87
N PRO A 93 -5.78 15.85 6.41
CA PRO A 93 -6.42 16.97 7.06
C PRO A 93 -6.73 16.59 8.51
N LEU A 94 -6.32 17.44 9.45
CA LEU A 94 -6.50 17.21 10.89
C LEU A 94 -8.00 17.05 11.22
N ALA A 95 -8.84 17.84 10.54
CA ALA A 95 -10.29 17.73 10.59
C ALA A 95 -10.82 17.06 9.32
N SER A 96 -11.65 16.04 9.47
CA SER A 96 -12.40 15.41 8.38
C SER A 96 -13.78 15.03 8.89
N GLN A 97 -14.78 15.07 8.01
CA GLN A 97 -16.12 14.56 8.31
C GLN A 97 -16.19 13.03 8.34
N LEU A 98 -15.14 12.35 7.84
CA LEU A 98 -15.09 10.90 7.83
C LEU A 98 -14.76 10.35 9.23
N PRO A 99 -15.51 9.36 9.72
CA PRO A 99 -15.24 8.74 11.00
C PRO A 99 -13.85 8.11 11.04
N THR A 100 -13.26 8.12 12.23
CA THR A 100 -11.91 7.62 12.47
C THR A 100 -11.93 6.22 13.06
N VAL A 101 -11.11 5.34 12.50
CA VAL A 101 -10.82 4.03 13.07
C VAL A 101 -9.34 4.00 13.40
N SER A 102 -9.02 3.87 14.69
CA SER A 102 -7.64 3.73 15.17
C SER A 102 -7.41 2.31 15.64
N LEU A 103 -6.32 1.71 15.17
CA LEU A 103 -5.91 0.36 15.51
C LEU A 103 -4.51 0.41 16.12
N THR A 104 -4.36 -0.10 17.34
CA THR A 104 -3.05 -0.30 17.95
C THR A 104 -2.69 -1.77 17.86
N VAL A 105 -1.56 -2.06 17.21
CA VAL A 105 -1.05 -3.42 17.01
C VAL A 105 0.41 -3.51 17.48
N PRO A 106 0.89 -4.68 17.93
CA PRO A 106 2.31 -4.87 18.22
C PRO A 106 3.20 -4.53 17.01
N ASN A 107 4.45 -4.17 17.27
CA ASN A 107 5.41 -3.85 16.20
C ASN A 107 5.56 -5.03 15.21
N ASN A 108 5.74 -4.71 13.93
CA ASN A 108 5.87 -5.67 12.83
C ASN A 108 4.66 -6.59 12.58
N THR A 109 3.52 -6.37 13.25
CA THR A 109 2.32 -7.21 13.09
C THR A 109 1.84 -7.29 11.64
N LEU A 110 1.79 -6.16 10.92
CA LEU A 110 1.35 -6.15 9.50
C LEU A 110 2.28 -6.96 8.60
N LEU A 111 3.59 -6.83 8.79
CA LEU A 111 4.58 -7.60 8.03
C LEU A 111 4.50 -9.09 8.38
N ARG A 112 4.26 -9.44 9.65
CA ARG A 112 4.04 -10.83 10.07
C ARG A 112 2.78 -11.41 9.44
N MET A 113 1.66 -10.69 9.45
CA MET A 113 0.42 -11.11 8.77
C MET A 113 0.67 -11.42 7.29
N GLN A 114 1.38 -10.52 6.59
CA GLN A 114 1.71 -10.71 5.18
C GLN A 114 2.59 -11.94 4.96
N LYS A 115 3.65 -12.10 5.76
CA LYS A 115 4.55 -13.27 5.69
C LYS A 115 3.79 -14.57 5.91
N MET A 116 2.95 -14.64 6.95
CA MET A 116 2.14 -15.82 7.23
C MET A 116 1.17 -16.13 6.09
N LEU A 117 0.57 -15.11 5.47
CA LEU A 117 -0.36 -15.31 4.36
C LEU A 117 0.31 -15.97 3.15
N HIS A 118 1.57 -15.65 2.87
CA HIS A 118 2.30 -16.17 1.71
C HIS A 118 3.13 -17.42 1.99
N GLY A 119 3.74 -17.53 3.18
CA GLY A 119 4.69 -18.58 3.52
C GLY A 119 4.24 -19.50 4.66
N GLY A 120 3.04 -19.31 5.22
CA GLY A 120 2.61 -20.00 6.43
C GLY A 120 3.49 -19.67 7.65
N GLU A 121 3.19 -20.27 8.79
CA GLU A 121 4.08 -20.26 9.97
C GLU A 121 3.90 -21.59 10.69
N ARG A 122 4.77 -22.57 10.35
CA ARG A 122 4.72 -23.94 10.88
C ARG A 122 4.80 -23.98 12.41
N ASP A 123 5.55 -23.07 13.01
CA ASP A 123 5.73 -22.96 14.46
C ASP A 123 4.44 -22.58 15.20
N LEU A 124 3.47 -21.98 14.50
CA LEU A 124 2.13 -21.65 15.03
C LEU A 124 1.05 -22.61 14.53
N GLY A 125 1.42 -23.68 13.81
CA GLY A 125 0.47 -24.63 13.24
C GLY A 125 -0.36 -24.06 12.08
N HIS A 126 0.18 -23.09 11.34
CA HIS A 126 -0.49 -22.48 10.19
C HIS A 126 0.15 -22.94 8.88
N ASP A 127 -0.60 -23.72 8.09
CA ASP A 127 -0.20 -24.15 6.74
C ASP A 127 -0.17 -22.97 5.75
N GLU A 128 0.62 -23.09 4.69
CA GLU A 128 0.67 -22.12 3.58
C GLU A 128 -0.73 -21.92 2.97
N GLY A 129 -1.19 -20.67 2.88
CA GLY A 129 -2.54 -20.34 2.40
C GLY A 129 -3.70 -20.76 3.33
N GLY A 130 -3.41 -21.42 4.45
CA GLY A 130 -4.38 -21.96 5.40
C GLY A 130 -4.46 -21.14 6.68
N THR A 131 -5.67 -20.78 7.10
CA THR A 131 -6.01 -19.98 8.30
C THR A 131 -5.46 -18.55 8.34
N ARG A 132 -6.34 -17.57 8.07
CA ARG A 132 -6.09 -16.13 8.28
C ARG A 132 -5.65 -15.88 9.73
N PRO A 133 -4.36 -15.63 10.00
CA PRO A 133 -3.88 -15.55 11.37
C PRO A 133 -4.39 -14.25 11.98
N TYR A 134 -5.03 -14.41 13.13
CA TYR A 134 -5.59 -13.33 13.90
C TYR A 134 -4.58 -12.91 14.96
N PHE A 135 -4.23 -11.63 14.96
CA PHE A 135 -3.31 -11.02 15.92
C PHE A 135 -4.08 -10.14 16.88
N ASP A 136 -3.66 -10.09 18.13
CA ASP A 136 -4.27 -9.22 19.12
C ASP A 136 -4.00 -7.75 18.79
N ALA A 137 -5.02 -6.93 19.00
CA ALA A 137 -5.00 -5.51 18.71
C ALA A 137 -5.98 -4.76 19.61
N PHE A 138 -5.83 -3.45 19.66
CA PHE A 138 -6.79 -2.56 20.31
C PHE A 138 -7.44 -1.66 19.26
N LEU A 139 -8.77 -1.64 19.26
CA LEU A 139 -9.59 -0.83 18.37
C LEU A 139 -10.17 0.34 19.14
N GLN A 140 -10.08 1.53 18.56
CA GLN A 140 -10.80 2.72 18.99
C GLN A 140 -11.58 3.25 17.78
N GLN A 141 -12.86 3.56 17.98
CA GLN A 141 -13.76 4.03 16.93
C GLN A 141 -14.37 5.36 17.32
N ASP A 142 -14.56 6.22 16.33
CA ASP A 142 -15.20 7.53 16.47
C ASP A 142 -16.74 7.42 16.48
N ASP A 143 -17.30 6.37 17.11
CA ASP A 143 -18.75 6.13 17.21
C ASP A 143 -19.35 6.66 18.52
N GLY A 144 -18.62 7.53 19.21
CA GLY A 144 -18.98 8.05 20.54
C GLY A 144 -18.52 7.16 21.70
N ARG A 145 -17.78 6.07 21.43
CA ARG A 145 -17.09 5.27 22.45
C ARG A 145 -15.61 5.61 22.46
N ASP A 146 -15.18 6.38 23.45
CA ASP A 146 -13.75 6.58 23.76
C ASP A 146 -13.07 5.32 24.35
N GLU A 147 -13.76 4.18 24.33
CA GLU A 147 -13.28 2.94 24.91
C GLU A 147 -12.40 2.15 23.93
N LEU A 148 -11.21 1.79 24.39
CA LEU A 148 -10.30 0.88 23.70
C LEU A 148 -10.83 -0.57 23.82
N MET A 149 -11.24 -1.14 22.69
CA MET A 149 -11.72 -2.51 22.61
C MET A 149 -10.60 -3.48 22.27
N ASN A 150 -10.47 -4.57 23.04
CA ASN A 150 -9.55 -5.66 22.69
C ASN A 150 -10.15 -6.53 21.58
N VAL A 151 -9.52 -6.52 20.41
CA VAL A 151 -9.98 -7.19 19.21
C VAL A 151 -8.89 -8.08 18.62
N LYS A 152 -9.25 -8.90 17.65
CA LYS A 152 -8.27 -9.59 16.80
C LYS A 152 -8.31 -9.06 15.39
N VAL A 153 -7.17 -8.87 14.76
CA VAL A 153 -7.07 -8.37 13.38
C VAL A 153 -6.32 -9.35 12.48
N SER A 154 -6.68 -9.40 11.20
CA SER A 154 -6.07 -10.25 10.19
C SER A 154 -6.12 -9.56 8.82
N ILE A 155 -5.25 -9.93 7.89
CA ILE A 155 -5.36 -9.48 6.48
C ILE A 155 -6.55 -10.20 5.82
N ARG A 156 -7.26 -9.49 4.92
CA ARG A 156 -8.34 -10.05 4.09
C ARG A 156 -8.14 -9.73 2.61
N GLY A 157 -9.01 -10.31 1.79
CA GLY A 157 -8.92 -10.24 0.33
C GLY A 157 -8.08 -11.37 -0.24
N THR A 158 -8.36 -11.77 -1.48
CA THR A 158 -7.59 -12.80 -2.21
C THR A 158 -6.49 -12.19 -3.05
N MET A 159 -6.67 -10.94 -3.48
CA MET A 159 -5.80 -10.29 -4.44
C MET A 159 -4.55 -9.67 -3.78
N PRO A 160 -3.37 -9.73 -4.42
CA PRO A 160 -2.11 -9.32 -3.80
C PRO A 160 -2.07 -7.87 -3.29
N TRP A 161 -2.78 -6.95 -3.96
CA TRP A 161 -2.81 -5.55 -3.54
C TRP A 161 -3.47 -5.34 -2.17
N HIS A 162 -4.35 -6.25 -1.75
CA HIS A 162 -4.94 -6.23 -0.41
C HIS A 162 -3.99 -6.69 0.69
N HIS A 163 -2.84 -7.27 0.33
CA HIS A 163 -1.87 -7.85 1.27
C HIS A 163 -0.65 -6.96 1.48
N SER A 164 -0.59 -5.81 0.79
CA SER A 164 0.52 -4.86 0.92
C SER A 164 0.59 -4.29 2.34
N PRO A 165 1.75 -4.31 3.02
CA PRO A 165 1.88 -3.85 4.40
C PRO A 165 1.70 -2.33 4.52
N ASP A 166 1.85 -1.58 3.43
CA ASP A 166 1.64 -0.13 3.40
C ASP A 166 0.16 0.24 3.37
N LYS A 167 -0.69 -0.61 2.79
CA LYS A 167 -2.14 -0.38 2.71
C LYS A 167 -2.89 -1.71 2.62
N PRO A 168 -2.95 -2.50 3.70
CA PRO A 168 -3.58 -3.81 3.67
C PRO A 168 -5.10 -3.71 3.90
N SER A 169 -5.88 -4.58 3.25
CA SER A 169 -7.26 -4.79 3.67
C SER A 169 -7.27 -5.62 4.93
N LEU A 170 -8.04 -5.19 5.94
CA LEU A 170 -8.05 -5.80 7.26
C LEU A 170 -9.43 -6.35 7.60
N ARG A 171 -9.46 -7.47 8.32
CA ARG A 171 -10.64 -7.97 9.02
C ARG A 171 -10.38 -7.91 10.52
N ILE A 172 -11.23 -7.18 11.22
CA ILE A 172 -11.23 -7.05 12.66
C ILE A 172 -12.36 -7.94 13.20
N LYS A 173 -12.02 -8.79 14.16
CA LYS A 173 -12.91 -9.70 14.87
C LYS A 173 -13.07 -9.19 16.29
N ILE A 174 -14.31 -8.86 16.64
CA ILE A 174 -14.69 -8.42 17.98
C ILE A 174 -15.02 -9.66 18.82
N LYS A 175 -14.71 -9.63 20.12
CA LYS A 175 -15.08 -10.70 21.05
C LYS A 175 -16.61 -10.79 21.15
N LYS A 176 -17.13 -11.98 21.42
CA LYS A 176 -18.58 -12.22 21.43
C LYS A 176 -19.30 -11.34 22.47
N ASP A 177 -18.70 -11.20 23.65
CA ASP A 177 -19.32 -10.48 24.76
C ASP A 177 -19.32 -8.96 24.54
N ASP A 178 -18.39 -8.47 23.71
CA ASP A 178 -18.28 -7.06 23.33
C ASP A 178 -19.04 -6.73 22.03
N ALA A 179 -19.50 -7.76 21.30
CA ALA A 179 -20.17 -7.62 20.02
C ALA A 179 -21.66 -7.35 20.25
N ARG A 180 -22.11 -6.11 19.99
CA ARG A 180 -23.53 -5.74 20.10
C ARG A 180 -24.40 -6.37 18.99
N ALA A 181 -23.92 -6.29 17.75
CA ALA A 181 -24.64 -6.75 16.55
C ALA A 181 -23.67 -7.28 15.49
N ASP A 182 -22.56 -6.58 15.27
CA ASP A 182 -21.55 -6.97 14.29
C ASP A 182 -20.34 -7.59 14.99
N ARG A 183 -20.06 -8.84 14.65
CA ARG A 183 -18.88 -9.55 15.16
C ARG A 183 -17.63 -9.25 14.34
N TYR A 184 -17.83 -8.79 13.10
CA TYR A 184 -16.77 -8.54 12.15
C TYR A 184 -16.88 -7.13 11.57
N VAL A 185 -15.78 -6.41 11.64
CA VAL A 185 -15.59 -5.13 10.96
C VAL A 185 -14.53 -5.35 9.89
N GLU A 186 -14.91 -5.16 8.64
CA GLU A 186 -14.01 -5.29 7.50
C GLU A 186 -13.59 -3.91 7.01
N LEU A 187 -12.29 -3.72 6.81
CA LEU A 187 -11.71 -2.51 6.24
C LEU A 187 -11.14 -2.90 4.87
N THR A 188 -11.81 -2.47 3.81
CA THR A 188 -11.41 -2.75 2.43
C THR A 188 -10.66 -1.55 1.87
N VAL A 189 -9.50 -1.81 1.29
CA VAL A 189 -8.82 -0.82 0.44
C VAL A 189 -9.73 -0.57 -0.77
N PRO A 190 -10.09 0.69 -1.06
CA PRO A 190 -10.89 0.98 -2.24
C PRO A 190 -10.12 0.65 -3.52
N GLU A 191 -10.81 0.07 -4.49
CA GLU A 191 -10.20 -0.37 -5.77
C GLU A 191 -9.96 0.80 -6.73
N ASP A 192 -10.70 1.90 -6.54
CA ASP A 192 -10.63 3.09 -7.36
C ASP A 192 -10.09 4.30 -6.58
N ALA A 193 -9.61 5.31 -7.31
CA ALA A 193 -9.01 6.51 -6.73
C ALA A 193 -10.01 7.35 -5.90
N LEU A 194 -11.31 7.25 -6.21
CA LEU A 194 -12.37 7.99 -5.52
C LEU A 194 -12.99 7.20 -4.37
N ALA A 195 -12.66 5.91 -4.25
CA ALA A 195 -13.26 4.97 -3.31
C ALA A 195 -14.77 4.79 -3.46
N LEU A 196 -15.35 5.11 -4.61
CA LEU A 196 -16.79 5.13 -4.82
C LEU A 196 -17.34 3.83 -5.39
N ASN A 197 -16.53 3.05 -6.11
CA ASN A 197 -17.05 1.91 -6.88
C ASN A 197 -17.71 0.84 -6.00
N ASN A 198 -17.18 0.64 -4.79
CA ASN A 198 -17.73 -0.35 -3.86
C ASN A 198 -18.69 0.26 -2.83
N TRP A 199 -18.58 1.57 -2.56
CA TRP A 199 -19.42 2.25 -1.57
C TRP A 199 -20.76 2.69 -2.16
N LEU A 200 -20.76 3.26 -3.37
CA LEU A 200 -21.97 3.81 -4.00
C LEU A 200 -23.05 2.75 -4.24
N PRO A 201 -22.73 1.53 -4.72
CA PRO A 201 -23.75 0.48 -4.86
C PRO A 201 -24.41 0.09 -3.54
N ASP A 202 -23.66 0.07 -2.43
CA ASP A 202 -24.22 -0.23 -1.10
C ASP A 202 -25.17 0.88 -0.62
N GLN A 203 -24.84 2.14 -0.89
CA GLN A 203 -25.74 3.27 -0.58
C GLN A 203 -27.03 3.19 -1.40
N LEU A 204 -26.91 2.98 -2.71
CA LEU A 204 -28.07 2.83 -3.60
C LEU A 204 -28.95 1.64 -3.20
N ALA A 205 -28.33 0.50 -2.87
CA ALA A 205 -29.05 -0.67 -2.39
C ALA A 205 -29.85 -0.37 -1.11
N THR A 206 -29.25 0.39 -0.18
CA THR A 206 -29.93 0.84 1.05
C THR A 206 -31.10 1.76 0.73
N GLU A 207 -30.93 2.72 -0.19
CA GLU A 207 -31.99 3.64 -0.62
C GLU A 207 -33.17 2.91 -1.29
N PHE A 208 -32.88 1.85 -2.05
CA PHE A 208 -33.91 1.00 -2.65
C PHE A 208 -34.55 -0.01 -1.68
N GLY A 209 -34.17 0.01 -0.40
CA GLY A 209 -34.68 -0.93 0.60
C GLY A 209 -34.21 -2.37 0.40
N LEU A 210 -33.10 -2.58 -0.32
CA LEU A 210 -32.48 -3.88 -0.47
C LEU A 210 -31.66 -4.23 0.77
N MET A 211 -31.63 -5.52 1.11
CA MET A 211 -30.80 -6.00 2.21
C MET A 211 -29.32 -5.97 1.78
N THR A 212 -28.58 -5.01 2.31
CA THR A 212 -27.13 -4.87 2.09
C THR A 212 -26.38 -4.76 3.42
N ALA A 213 -25.06 -4.94 3.36
CA ALA A 213 -24.20 -4.72 4.51
C ALA A 213 -24.11 -3.21 4.80
N ARG A 214 -24.05 -2.84 6.09
CA ARG A 214 -23.79 -1.45 6.46
C ARG A 214 -22.37 -1.11 6.06
N SER A 215 -22.21 -0.17 5.14
CA SER A 215 -20.90 0.28 4.71
C SER A 215 -20.78 1.80 4.68
N GLU A 216 -19.58 2.28 4.99
CA GLU A 216 -19.24 3.70 5.00
C GLU A 216 -17.74 3.90 4.74
N LEU A 217 -17.34 5.13 4.44
CA LEU A 217 -15.94 5.49 4.28
C LEU A 217 -15.37 5.95 5.62
N VAL A 218 -14.21 5.40 6.00
CA VAL A 218 -13.52 5.70 7.26
C VAL A 218 -12.07 6.06 7.04
N ARG A 219 -11.51 6.87 7.93
CA ARG A 219 -10.06 7.11 8.02
C ARG A 219 -9.43 6.04 8.90
N LEU A 220 -8.41 5.35 8.38
CA LEU A 220 -7.68 4.34 9.16
C LEU A 220 -6.37 4.90 9.69
N PHE A 221 -6.16 4.75 10.99
CA PHE A 221 -4.89 4.95 11.66
C PHE A 221 -4.42 3.62 12.26
N ILE A 222 -3.15 3.28 12.05
CA ILE A 222 -2.53 2.12 12.70
C ILE A 222 -1.29 2.61 13.44
N ASN A 223 -1.21 2.39 14.75
CA ASN A 223 -0.13 2.89 15.59
C ASN A 223 0.12 4.40 15.37
N ASN A 224 -0.96 5.18 15.34
CA ASN A 224 -0.95 6.63 15.10
C ASN A 224 -0.42 7.10 13.73
N ARG A 225 -0.16 6.18 12.79
CA ARG A 225 0.16 6.48 11.39
C ARG A 225 -1.10 6.42 10.54
N TYR A 226 -1.30 7.39 9.66
CA TYR A 226 -2.42 7.40 8.71
C TYR A 226 -2.20 6.43 7.55
N PHE A 227 -3.18 5.56 7.27
CA PHE A 227 -3.15 4.55 6.20
C PHE A 227 -4.07 4.88 5.02
N GLY A 228 -4.81 6.00 5.09
CA GLY A 228 -5.73 6.43 4.04
C GLY A 228 -7.21 6.20 4.39
N VAL A 229 -8.05 6.40 3.37
CA VAL A 229 -9.48 6.11 3.42
C VAL A 229 -9.72 4.65 3.05
N TYR A 230 -10.59 4.01 3.83
CA TYR A 230 -11.04 2.62 3.67
C TYR A 230 -12.56 2.59 3.61
N GLN A 231 -13.10 1.60 2.91
CA GLN A 231 -14.51 1.24 3.09
C GLN A 231 -14.63 0.30 4.28
N ARG A 232 -15.31 0.78 5.33
CA ARG A 232 -15.74 -0.05 6.46
C ARG A 232 -17.01 -0.78 6.07
N THR A 233 -17.04 -2.09 6.25
CA THR A 233 -18.26 -2.90 6.12
C THR A 233 -18.48 -3.66 7.43
N GLN A 234 -19.69 -3.53 7.97
CA GLN A 234 -20.15 -4.24 9.15
C GLN A 234 -21.03 -5.41 8.71
N ARG A 235 -20.75 -6.59 9.25
CA ARG A 235 -21.52 -7.80 8.98
C ARG A 235 -22.07 -8.38 10.28
N PRO A 236 -23.38 -8.65 10.36
CA PRO A 236 -23.92 -9.53 11.38
C PRO A 236 -23.28 -10.91 11.18
N GLY A 237 -22.84 -11.52 12.27
CA GLY A 237 -22.08 -12.78 12.24
C GLY A 237 -22.51 -13.76 13.30
#